data_AF-A0A1Q9BZ18-F1
#
_entry.id   AF-A0A1Q9BZ18-F1
#
_cell.length_a   1.000
_cell.length_b   1.000
_cell.length_c   1.000
_cell.angle_alpha   90.00
_cell.angle_beta   90.00
_cell.angle_gamma   90.00
#
_symmetry.space_group_name_H-M   'P 1'
#
loop_
_entity.id
_entity.type
_entity.pdbx_description
1 polymer ?
#
loop_
_entity_poly.entity_id
_entity_poly.type
_entity_poly.pdbx_seq_one_letter_code
_entity_poly.pdbx_strand_id
1 'polypeptide(L)'
;MRLLWWIFSLCLALPGVSAFKHKAGRIEHCNIFTMWNYSRPEYIHLNLQSWERASGGRCGKPVLINRTNVRQWIPDAPEELFRIPYEAAESDAIRYALIYHNGGVYMDTDFLAIDMTSIIDRIQDHDIITYTAEGQKFHKGQFSSNFLAGRKGSKVMGAIWKSQKEHMQQHCPKDMVPKSGMCCYDDPSLACSVRWAGLGEGISHPALINLFKRNESFKSYIFDGDESFVPTGLVEVLKRKLSVNDALTYWKKRSVKQPLSRKLYHLFNSQGFADAYSCFDLTADNTTVAGELYKRSQVKRAIAAHDGPASKCANDGGLCRCTGNVFYGRRFVCGGAQQTDLATLLQTQHASRAVSSEIRCGAQDFGGDPLFGVAKHCICVQLR
;
A
#
# COMPACT_ATOMS: atom_id res chain seq x y z
N MET A 1 75.15 -6.95 9.94
CA MET A 1 73.96 -6.41 9.27
C MET A 1 72.97 -7.54 9.02
N ARG A 2 72.16 -7.84 10.04
CA ARG A 2 71.03 -8.79 10.02
C ARG A 2 69.91 -8.10 10.79
N LEU A 3 68.91 -7.57 10.10
CA LEU A 3 67.56 -7.30 10.61
C LEU A 3 66.75 -6.65 9.47
N LEU A 4 65.48 -7.03 9.35
CA LEU A 4 64.43 -6.56 8.42
C LEU A 4 64.10 -7.55 7.32
N TRP A 5 63.38 -8.62 7.66
CA TRP A 5 62.55 -9.36 6.71
C TRP A 5 61.41 -10.12 7.44
N TRP A 6 60.63 -9.47 8.29
CA TRP A 6 59.46 -10.08 8.95
C TRP A 6 58.38 -9.03 9.28
N ILE A 7 57.66 -8.51 8.28
CA ILE A 7 56.29 -7.98 8.43
C ILE A 7 55.53 -8.25 7.11
N PHE A 8 55.13 -9.50 6.88
CA PHE A 8 54.11 -9.88 5.89
C PHE A 8 53.45 -11.17 6.39
N SER A 9 52.31 -11.04 7.08
CA SER A 9 51.22 -12.03 7.21
C SER A 9 50.49 -11.85 8.53
N LEU A 10 49.46 -11.00 8.54
CA LEU A 10 48.30 -11.20 9.42
C LEU A 10 47.09 -10.43 8.86
N CYS A 11 46.62 -10.81 7.67
CA CYS A 11 45.24 -10.52 7.27
C CYS A 11 44.40 -11.75 7.61
N LEU A 12 43.65 -11.62 8.70
CA LEU A 12 42.67 -12.59 9.18
C LEU A 12 41.63 -12.86 8.07
N ALA A 13 41.63 -14.09 7.56
CA ALA A 13 40.56 -14.64 6.76
C ALA A 13 39.33 -14.84 7.67
N LEU A 14 38.38 -13.91 7.62
CA LEU A 14 37.04 -14.12 8.18
C LEU A 14 36.28 -15.10 7.27
N PRO A 15 35.73 -16.20 7.82
CA PRO A 15 34.98 -17.16 7.03
C PRO A 15 33.64 -16.55 6.56
N GLY A 16 33.51 -16.41 5.24
CA GLY A 16 32.30 -16.82 4.53
C GLY A 16 31.02 -16.01 4.73
N VAL A 17 31.07 -14.69 4.58
CA VAL A 17 29.85 -13.97 4.17
C VAL A 17 29.64 -14.28 2.69
N SER A 18 28.84 -15.31 2.41
CA SER A 18 28.40 -15.64 1.05
C SER A 18 27.62 -14.45 0.50
N ALA A 19 28.29 -13.61 -0.27
CA ALA A 19 27.65 -12.54 -1.01
C ALA A 19 26.66 -13.21 -1.96
N PHE A 20 25.36 -13.10 -1.65
CA PHE A 20 24.29 -13.44 -2.57
C PHE A 20 24.49 -12.56 -3.82
N LYS A 21 25.16 -13.12 -4.83
CA LYS A 21 25.20 -12.56 -6.18
C LYS A 21 23.77 -12.63 -6.71
N HIS A 22 22.97 -11.61 -6.41
CA HIS A 22 21.74 -11.36 -7.11
C HIS A 22 22.10 -11.25 -8.59
N LYS A 23 21.73 -12.26 -9.38
CA LYS A 23 21.71 -12.12 -10.84
C LYS A 23 20.85 -10.89 -11.11
N ALA A 24 21.46 -9.84 -11.67
CA ALA A 24 20.81 -8.59 -12.03
C ALA A 24 19.87 -8.80 -13.23
N GLY A 25 18.89 -9.69 -13.09
CA GLY A 25 17.71 -9.66 -13.95
C GLY A 25 16.99 -8.34 -13.70
N ARG A 26 16.59 -7.64 -14.76
CA ARG A 26 15.71 -6.49 -14.65
C ARG A 26 14.49 -6.94 -13.84
N ILE A 27 14.31 -6.34 -12.66
CA ILE A 27 13.08 -6.48 -11.90
C ILE A 27 11.98 -5.91 -12.80
N GLU A 28 11.06 -6.75 -13.25
CA GLU A 28 9.84 -6.26 -13.89
C GLU A 28 9.18 -5.27 -12.94
N HIS A 29 8.74 -4.12 -13.47
CA HIS A 29 8.13 -3.06 -12.67
C HIS A 29 7.02 -3.63 -11.79
N CYS A 30 7.15 -3.46 -10.47
CA CYS A 30 6.16 -3.89 -9.50
C CYS A 30 4.90 -3.00 -9.63
N ASN A 31 3.72 -3.61 -9.62
CA ASN A 31 2.44 -2.90 -9.53
C ASN A 31 1.91 -2.95 -8.10
N ILE A 32 1.27 -1.86 -7.65
CA ILE A 32 0.52 -1.82 -6.39
C ILE A 32 -0.93 -1.56 -6.75
N PHE A 33 -1.84 -2.44 -6.37
CA PHE A 33 -3.26 -2.37 -6.68
C PHE A 33 -4.08 -2.10 -5.42
N THR A 34 -5.21 -1.42 -5.59
CA THR A 34 -6.23 -1.29 -4.55
C THR A 34 -7.60 -1.08 -5.19
N MET A 35 -8.67 -1.58 -4.56
CA MET A 35 -10.04 -1.25 -4.95
C MET A 35 -10.34 0.22 -4.64
N TRP A 36 -10.99 0.93 -5.56
CA TRP A 36 -11.22 2.36 -5.46
C TRP A 36 -12.61 2.78 -5.96
N ASN A 37 -13.56 2.87 -5.04
CA ASN A 37 -14.88 3.49 -5.26
C ASN A 37 -15.26 4.48 -4.15
N TYR A 38 -14.31 4.83 -3.28
CA TYR A 38 -14.56 5.66 -2.10
C TYR A 38 -14.77 7.14 -2.46
N SER A 39 -15.61 7.82 -1.69
CA SER A 39 -15.45 9.26 -1.44
C SER A 39 -14.07 9.47 -0.80
N ARG A 40 -13.42 10.64 -0.94
CA ARG A 40 -11.97 10.77 -0.67
C ARG A 40 -11.66 11.27 0.75
N PRO A 41 -11.65 10.45 1.82
CA PRO A 41 -11.11 10.91 3.08
C PRO A 41 -9.60 11.10 2.95
N GLU A 42 -9.10 12.15 3.60
CA GLU A 42 -7.72 12.60 3.45
C GLU A 42 -6.69 11.53 3.85
N TYR A 43 -6.96 10.71 4.86
CA TYR A 43 -6.04 9.68 5.33
C TYR A 43 -5.76 8.60 4.27
N ILE A 44 -6.74 8.25 3.42
CA ILE A 44 -6.53 7.29 2.34
C ILE A 44 -5.49 7.85 1.36
N HIS A 45 -5.55 9.14 1.07
CA HIS A 45 -4.56 9.76 0.19
C HIS A 45 -3.15 9.73 0.81
N LEU A 46 -3.04 9.99 2.11
CA LEU A 46 -1.78 9.88 2.84
C LEU A 46 -1.24 8.43 2.83
N ASN A 47 -2.12 7.43 2.93
CA ASN A 47 -1.78 6.02 2.80
C ASN A 47 -1.24 5.68 1.41
N LEU A 48 -1.94 6.08 0.33
CA LEU A 48 -1.46 5.86 -1.04
C LEU A 48 -0.08 6.49 -1.27
N GLN A 49 0.13 7.72 -0.80
CA GLN A 49 1.45 8.36 -0.87
C GLN A 49 2.51 7.62 -0.08
N SER A 50 2.15 7.04 1.07
CA SER A 50 3.08 6.22 1.86
C SER A 50 3.56 5.00 1.06
N TRP A 51 2.69 4.38 0.26
CA TRP A 51 3.06 3.22 -0.57
C TRP A 51 4.04 3.62 -1.67
N GLU A 52 3.79 4.74 -2.35
CA GLU A 52 4.71 5.29 -3.35
C GLU A 52 6.10 5.52 -2.74
N ARG A 53 6.18 6.18 -1.57
CA ARG A 53 7.43 6.45 -0.87
C ARG A 53 8.14 5.17 -0.41
N ALA A 54 7.40 4.29 0.28
CA ALA A 54 7.93 3.05 0.84
C ALA A 54 8.38 2.05 -0.23
N SER A 55 7.88 2.17 -1.47
CA SER A 55 8.36 1.38 -2.61
C SER A 55 9.74 1.80 -3.13
N GLY A 56 10.23 2.97 -2.74
CA GLY A 56 11.50 3.51 -3.22
C GLY A 56 11.52 3.80 -4.73
N GLY A 57 10.37 3.86 -5.41
CA GLY A 57 10.29 3.99 -6.87
C GLY A 57 10.52 2.67 -7.62
N ARG A 58 10.56 1.54 -6.92
CA ARG A 58 10.68 0.20 -7.51
C ARG A 58 9.34 -0.35 -8.01
N CYS A 59 8.24 0.22 -7.53
CA CYS A 59 6.90 -0.01 -8.05
C CYS A 59 6.40 1.24 -8.80
N GLY A 60 5.47 1.04 -9.73
CA GLY A 60 4.70 2.13 -10.33
C GLY A 60 3.79 2.82 -9.31
N LYS A 61 3.10 3.87 -9.75
CA LYS A 61 2.04 4.50 -8.94
C LYS A 61 0.93 3.47 -8.61
N PRO A 62 0.24 3.60 -7.45
CA PRO A 62 -0.89 2.76 -7.14
C PRO A 62 -1.93 2.79 -8.27
N VAL A 63 -2.31 1.60 -8.73
CA VAL A 63 -3.36 1.39 -9.72
C VAL A 63 -4.68 1.30 -8.97
N LEU A 64 -5.52 2.31 -9.18
CA LEU A 64 -6.84 2.43 -8.58
C LEU A 64 -7.84 1.63 -9.42
N ILE A 65 -8.21 0.45 -8.94
CA ILE A 65 -9.13 -0.46 -9.64
C ILE A 65 -10.57 -0.08 -9.34
N ASN A 66 -11.42 -0.06 -10.36
CA ASN A 66 -12.85 0.13 -10.22
C ASN A 66 -13.59 -0.64 -11.34
N ARG A 67 -14.91 -0.60 -11.32
CA ARG A 67 -15.75 -1.33 -12.30
C ARG A 67 -15.46 -0.96 -13.76
N THR A 68 -15.02 0.27 -14.03
CA THR A 68 -14.78 0.74 -15.40
C THR A 68 -13.47 0.25 -15.98
N ASN A 69 -12.48 -0.08 -15.15
CA ASN A 69 -11.14 -0.49 -15.61
C ASN A 69 -10.75 -1.92 -15.20
N VAL A 70 -11.52 -2.61 -14.35
CA VAL A 70 -11.15 -3.92 -13.81
C VAL A 70 -10.86 -4.96 -14.91
N ARG A 71 -11.61 -4.95 -16.03
CA ARG A 71 -11.39 -5.88 -17.16
C ARG A 71 -10.07 -5.66 -17.90
N GLN A 72 -9.49 -4.46 -17.82
CA GLN A 72 -8.15 -4.21 -18.37
C GLN A 72 -7.08 -5.00 -17.60
N TRP A 73 -7.32 -5.26 -16.31
CA TRP A 73 -6.36 -5.91 -15.41
C TRP A 73 -6.70 -7.37 -15.11
N ILE A 74 -7.98 -7.75 -15.24
CA ILE A 74 -8.51 -9.10 -15.07
C ILE A 74 -9.35 -9.42 -16.32
N PRO A 75 -8.71 -9.83 -17.43
CA PRO A 75 -9.41 -10.04 -18.70
C PRO A 75 -10.44 -11.18 -18.66
N ASP A 76 -10.28 -12.13 -17.73
CA ASP A 76 -11.18 -13.27 -17.53
C ASP A 76 -12.19 -13.05 -16.38
N ALA A 77 -12.42 -11.79 -15.99
CA ALA A 77 -13.43 -11.44 -14.98
C ALA A 77 -14.83 -11.89 -15.46
N PRO A 78 -15.56 -12.71 -14.68
CA PRO A 78 -16.90 -13.16 -15.05
C PRO A 78 -17.93 -12.03 -14.87
N GLU A 79 -19.07 -12.10 -15.57
CA GLU A 79 -20.12 -11.07 -15.49
C GLU A 79 -20.68 -10.92 -14.07
N GLU A 80 -20.69 -12.00 -13.31
CA GLU A 80 -21.15 -12.07 -11.93
C GLU A 80 -20.34 -11.17 -10.98
N LEU A 81 -19.07 -10.87 -11.31
CA LEU A 81 -18.26 -9.91 -10.56
C LEU A 81 -18.93 -8.52 -10.52
N PHE A 82 -19.55 -8.10 -11.63
CA PHE A 82 -20.18 -6.79 -11.77
C PHE A 82 -21.57 -6.71 -11.12
N ARG A 83 -22.08 -7.86 -10.67
CA ARG A 83 -23.35 -8.01 -9.95
C ARG A 83 -23.16 -8.08 -8.44
N ILE A 84 -21.92 -8.00 -7.94
CA ILE A 84 -21.64 -7.94 -6.50
C ILE A 84 -22.21 -6.63 -5.92
N PRO A 85 -22.96 -6.68 -4.81
CA PRO A 85 -23.71 -5.53 -4.32
C PRO A 85 -22.90 -4.47 -3.56
N TYR A 86 -21.69 -4.79 -3.09
CA TYR A 86 -20.88 -3.86 -2.29
C TYR A 86 -19.38 -4.03 -2.52
N GLU A 87 -18.62 -2.95 -2.33
CA GLU A 87 -17.23 -2.85 -2.78
C GLU A 87 -16.27 -3.73 -1.98
N ALA A 88 -16.55 -4.00 -0.70
CA ALA A 88 -15.72 -4.88 0.11
C ALA A 88 -15.69 -6.33 -0.45
N ALA A 89 -16.84 -6.86 -0.89
CA ALA A 89 -16.89 -8.17 -1.55
C ALA A 89 -16.22 -8.14 -2.93
N GLU A 90 -16.37 -7.03 -3.66
CA GLU A 90 -15.72 -6.87 -4.96
C GLU A 90 -14.18 -6.84 -4.80
N SER A 91 -13.69 -6.12 -3.78
CA SER A 91 -12.30 -6.08 -3.34
C SER A 91 -11.76 -7.47 -2.98
N ASP A 92 -12.55 -8.27 -2.24
CA ASP A 92 -12.22 -9.65 -1.89
C ASP A 92 -12.04 -10.55 -3.12
N ALA A 93 -12.83 -10.34 -4.18
CA ALA A 93 -12.73 -11.10 -5.43
C ALA A 93 -11.50 -10.68 -6.25
N ILE A 94 -11.33 -9.38 -6.50
CA ILE A 94 -10.35 -8.90 -7.49
C ILE A 94 -8.90 -9.06 -7.01
N ARG A 95 -8.63 -9.04 -5.69
CA ARG A 95 -7.27 -9.02 -5.16
C ARG A 95 -6.41 -10.21 -5.59
N TYR A 96 -6.98 -11.40 -5.63
CA TYR A 96 -6.26 -12.61 -6.05
C TYR A 96 -6.04 -12.61 -7.57
N ALA A 97 -7.07 -12.23 -8.33
CA ALA A 97 -7.00 -12.15 -9.78
C ALA A 97 -5.96 -11.13 -10.27
N LEU A 98 -5.92 -9.94 -9.66
CA LEU A 98 -4.95 -8.89 -9.98
C LEU A 98 -3.51 -9.40 -9.85
N ILE A 99 -3.19 -10.06 -8.73
CA ILE A 99 -1.85 -10.62 -8.49
C ILE A 99 -1.59 -11.82 -9.42
N TYR A 100 -2.58 -12.66 -9.67
CA TYR A 100 -2.42 -13.77 -10.61
C TYR A 100 -2.04 -13.28 -12.02
N HIS A 101 -2.76 -12.29 -12.56
CA HIS A 101 -2.53 -11.80 -13.92
C HIS A 101 -1.32 -10.88 -14.07
N ASN A 102 -0.99 -10.11 -13.03
CA ASN A 102 -0.03 -9.01 -13.14
C ASN A 102 1.17 -9.11 -12.19
N GLY A 103 1.13 -10.01 -11.20
CA GLY A 103 2.05 -9.98 -10.06
C GLY A 103 1.90 -8.70 -9.24
N GLY A 104 2.85 -8.45 -8.34
CA GLY A 104 2.91 -7.19 -7.59
C GLY A 104 2.32 -7.30 -6.19
N VAL A 105 1.65 -6.24 -5.75
CA VAL A 105 1.05 -6.07 -4.42
C VAL A 105 -0.40 -5.61 -4.55
N TYR A 106 -1.28 -6.15 -3.72
CA TYR A 106 -2.63 -5.66 -3.47
C TYR A 106 -2.73 -5.28 -2.00
N MET A 107 -3.27 -4.11 -1.70
CA MET A 107 -3.54 -3.68 -0.32
C MET A 107 -4.85 -2.90 -0.25
N ASP A 108 -5.59 -3.12 0.83
CA ASP A 108 -6.72 -2.26 1.17
C ASP A 108 -6.24 -0.83 1.51
N THR A 109 -7.10 0.16 1.33
CA THR A 109 -6.75 1.59 1.45
C THR A 109 -6.41 2.05 2.87
N ASP A 110 -6.62 1.22 3.88
CA ASP A 110 -6.29 1.46 5.28
C ASP A 110 -4.92 0.90 5.71
N PHE A 111 -4.07 0.56 4.74
CA PHE A 111 -2.66 0.27 4.97
C PHE A 111 -1.79 1.53 4.98
N LEU A 112 -0.97 1.68 6.01
CA LEU A 112 0.13 2.64 6.04
C LEU A 112 1.46 1.90 5.84
N ALA A 113 2.26 2.31 4.85
CA ALA A 113 3.55 1.69 4.57
C ALA A 113 4.72 2.53 5.10
N ILE A 114 5.65 1.87 5.79
CA ILE A 114 6.91 2.46 6.27
C ILE A 114 8.06 2.04 5.34
N ASP A 115 8.15 0.76 5.01
CA ASP A 115 9.18 0.18 4.14
C ASP A 115 8.63 -1.05 3.40
N MET A 116 8.69 -1.05 2.07
CA MET A 116 8.25 -2.18 1.24
C MET A 116 9.42 -2.95 0.61
N THR A 117 10.67 -2.61 0.91
CA THR A 117 11.86 -3.18 0.24
C THR A 117 11.85 -4.71 0.27
N SER A 118 11.70 -5.30 1.46
CA SER A 118 11.73 -6.77 1.62
C SER A 118 10.55 -7.48 0.97
N ILE A 119 9.40 -6.82 0.82
CA ILE A 119 8.24 -7.35 0.09
C ILE A 119 8.56 -7.37 -1.40
N ILE A 120 9.01 -6.23 -1.94
CA ILE A 120 9.33 -6.08 -3.36
C ILE A 120 10.43 -7.05 -3.80
N ASP A 121 11.43 -7.28 -2.95
CA ASP A 121 12.49 -8.27 -3.20
C ASP A 121 11.97 -9.71 -3.35
N ARG A 122 10.83 -10.04 -2.74
CA ARG A 122 10.24 -11.39 -2.71
C ARG A 122 9.18 -11.61 -3.78
N ILE A 123 8.57 -10.54 -4.32
CA ILE A 123 7.46 -10.64 -5.30
C ILE A 123 7.86 -11.50 -6.51
N GLN A 124 9.13 -11.47 -6.92
CA GLN A 124 9.57 -12.14 -8.14
C GLN A 124 9.55 -13.67 -8.05
N ASP A 125 9.67 -14.24 -6.85
CA ASP A 125 9.80 -15.69 -6.69
C ASP A 125 8.82 -16.31 -5.68
N HIS A 126 8.01 -15.52 -4.97
CA HIS A 126 7.01 -16.03 -4.04
C HIS A 126 5.63 -16.12 -4.72
N ASP A 127 4.95 -17.25 -4.54
CA ASP A 127 3.56 -17.43 -4.96
C ASP A 127 2.60 -16.63 -4.05
N ILE A 128 2.93 -16.50 -2.77
CA ILE A 128 2.14 -15.71 -1.83
C ILE A 128 3.02 -15.04 -0.79
N ILE A 129 2.80 -13.75 -0.61
CA ILE A 129 3.32 -12.95 0.49
C ILE A 129 2.10 -12.36 1.18
N THR A 130 1.93 -12.65 2.47
CA THR A 130 0.78 -12.18 3.24
C THR A 130 1.17 -12.03 4.71
N TYR A 131 0.20 -11.78 5.58
CA TYR A 131 0.42 -11.66 7.00
C TYR A 131 -0.69 -12.38 7.79
N THR A 132 -0.39 -12.70 9.04
CA THR A 132 -1.38 -13.26 9.97
C THR A 132 -1.66 -12.28 11.10
N ALA A 133 -2.93 -12.08 11.41
CA ALA A 133 -3.35 -11.44 12.65
C ALA A 133 -3.32 -12.44 13.82
N GLU A 134 -3.55 -11.95 15.04
CA GLU A 134 -3.62 -12.77 16.23
C GLU A 134 -4.64 -13.92 16.07
N GLY A 135 -4.21 -15.14 16.41
CA GLY A 135 -5.02 -16.35 16.29
C GLY A 135 -4.99 -17.04 14.92
N GLN A 136 -4.58 -16.36 13.85
CA GLN A 136 -4.45 -16.96 12.52
C GLN A 136 -3.18 -17.82 12.42
N LYS A 137 -3.28 -18.93 11.69
CA LYS A 137 -2.17 -19.86 11.43
C LYS A 137 -2.08 -20.20 9.95
N PHE A 138 -1.07 -19.69 9.27
CA PHE A 138 -0.91 -19.87 7.81
C PHE A 138 -0.84 -21.34 7.39
N HIS A 139 -0.12 -22.19 8.14
CA HIS A 139 -0.04 -23.64 7.85
C HIS A 139 -1.39 -24.37 8.02
N LYS A 140 -2.39 -23.73 8.62
CA LYS A 140 -3.79 -24.19 8.65
C LYS A 140 -4.66 -23.54 7.58
N GLY A 141 -4.04 -22.84 6.63
CA GLY A 141 -4.71 -22.09 5.58
C GLY A 141 -5.23 -20.71 5.99
N GLN A 142 -4.96 -20.26 7.21
CA GLN A 142 -5.53 -19.01 7.74
C GLN A 142 -4.56 -17.83 7.60
N PHE A 143 -5.02 -16.75 6.98
CA PHE A 143 -4.28 -15.50 6.80
C PHE A 143 -5.26 -14.34 6.59
N SER A 144 -4.79 -13.10 6.66
CA SER A 144 -5.59 -11.95 6.25
C SER A 144 -5.41 -11.69 4.77
N SER A 145 -6.53 -11.51 4.07
CA SER A 145 -6.52 -11.18 2.65
C SER A 145 -6.42 -9.67 2.36
N ASN A 146 -6.42 -8.80 3.38
CA ASN A 146 -6.37 -7.34 3.21
C ASN A 146 -5.03 -6.84 2.63
N PHE A 147 -4.00 -7.67 2.70
CA PHE A 147 -2.72 -7.50 2.02
C PHE A 147 -2.33 -8.82 1.33
N LEU A 148 -1.97 -8.73 0.05
CA LEU A 148 -1.45 -9.84 -0.73
C LEU A 148 -0.33 -9.34 -1.64
N ALA A 149 0.72 -10.11 -1.80
CA ALA A 149 1.70 -9.90 -2.85
C ALA A 149 2.17 -11.24 -3.42
N GLY A 150 2.72 -11.23 -4.62
CA GLY A 150 3.21 -12.45 -5.26
C GLY A 150 3.57 -12.26 -6.72
N ARG A 151 4.23 -13.28 -7.27
CA ARG A 151 4.63 -13.29 -8.67
C ARG A 151 3.42 -13.46 -9.59
N LYS A 152 3.56 -12.92 -10.81
CA LYS A 152 2.63 -13.22 -11.90
C LYS A 152 2.56 -14.73 -12.16
N GLY A 153 1.36 -15.25 -12.39
CA GLY A 153 1.13 -16.68 -12.54
C GLY A 153 1.40 -17.49 -11.26
N SER A 154 1.25 -16.87 -10.09
CA SER A 154 1.29 -17.56 -8.80
C SER A 154 0.29 -18.73 -8.78
N LYS A 155 0.77 -19.91 -8.34
CA LYS A 155 -0.08 -21.10 -8.22
C LYS A 155 -1.17 -20.90 -7.16
N VAL A 156 -0.80 -20.25 -6.05
CA VAL A 156 -1.71 -19.98 -4.94
C VAL A 156 -2.81 -19.01 -5.38
N MET A 157 -2.42 -17.88 -5.98
CA MET A 157 -3.39 -16.87 -6.44
C MET A 157 -4.29 -17.43 -7.55
N GLY A 158 -3.74 -18.21 -8.48
CA GLY A 158 -4.50 -18.85 -9.55
C GLY A 158 -5.51 -19.89 -9.04
N ALA A 159 -5.14 -20.69 -8.03
CA ALA A 159 -6.05 -21.66 -7.43
C ALA A 159 -7.21 -20.98 -6.68
N ILE A 160 -6.91 -19.89 -5.95
CA ILE A 160 -7.93 -19.10 -5.26
C ILE A 160 -8.85 -18.41 -6.27
N TRP A 161 -8.29 -17.74 -7.27
CA TRP A 161 -9.06 -17.06 -8.31
C TRP A 161 -9.98 -18.03 -9.07
N LYS A 162 -9.47 -19.21 -9.44
CA LYS A 162 -10.28 -20.26 -10.06
C LYS A 162 -11.46 -20.64 -9.17
N SER A 163 -11.23 -20.86 -7.87
CA SER A 163 -12.30 -21.21 -6.94
C SER A 163 -13.30 -20.07 -6.75
N GLN A 164 -12.86 -18.81 -6.71
CA GLN A 164 -13.75 -17.64 -6.66
C GLN A 164 -14.64 -17.57 -7.90
N LYS A 165 -14.10 -17.76 -9.11
CA LYS A 165 -14.90 -17.82 -10.35
C LYS A 165 -15.93 -18.93 -10.30
N GLU A 166 -15.54 -20.14 -9.91
CA GLU A 166 -16.46 -21.28 -9.79
C GLU A 166 -17.61 -20.99 -8.82
N HIS A 167 -17.38 -20.28 -7.72
CA HIS A 167 -18.45 -19.89 -6.78
C HIS A 167 -19.30 -18.72 -7.30
N MET A 168 -18.71 -17.73 -7.98
CA MET A 168 -19.46 -16.63 -8.57
C MET A 168 -20.42 -17.11 -9.65
N GLN A 169 -19.98 -18.07 -10.47
CA GLN A 169 -20.76 -18.64 -11.59
C GLN A 169 -21.77 -19.71 -11.15
N GLN A 170 -21.85 -20.03 -9.85
CA GLN A 170 -22.93 -20.85 -9.31
C GLN A 170 -24.17 -19.99 -9.14
N HIS A 171 -25.21 -20.32 -9.89
CA HIS A 171 -26.48 -19.61 -9.84
C HIS A 171 -27.47 -20.26 -8.87
N CYS A 172 -28.31 -19.43 -8.25
CA CYS A 172 -29.40 -19.86 -7.38
C CYS A 172 -30.75 -19.38 -7.91
N PRO A 173 -31.82 -20.16 -7.60
CA PRO A 173 -33.18 -19.68 -7.73
C PRO A 173 -33.39 -18.37 -6.95
N LYS A 174 -34.28 -17.50 -7.47
CA LYS A 174 -34.58 -16.18 -6.89
C LYS A 174 -35.08 -16.24 -5.44
N ASP A 175 -35.76 -17.31 -5.08
CA ASP A 175 -36.32 -17.58 -3.75
C ASP A 175 -35.32 -18.21 -2.77
N MET A 176 -34.11 -18.56 -3.23
CA MET A 176 -33.07 -19.15 -2.40
C MET A 176 -32.16 -18.07 -1.81
N VAL A 177 -32.16 -17.95 -0.48
CA VAL A 177 -31.12 -17.20 0.25
C VAL A 177 -30.03 -18.19 0.66
N PRO A 178 -28.81 -18.09 0.10
CA PRO A 178 -27.74 -19.02 0.43
C PRO A 178 -27.38 -18.92 1.91
N LYS A 179 -27.48 -20.05 2.64
CA LYS A 179 -27.11 -20.12 4.06
C LYS A 179 -25.62 -19.83 4.28
N SER A 180 -24.78 -20.07 3.28
CA SER A 180 -23.33 -19.82 3.31
C SER A 180 -22.81 -19.46 1.92
N GLY A 181 -21.80 -18.60 1.87
CA GLY A 181 -21.08 -18.28 0.63
C GLY A 181 -21.70 -17.13 -0.17
N MET A 182 -21.59 -17.26 -1.48
CA MET A 182 -22.11 -16.34 -2.48
C MET A 182 -23.09 -17.06 -3.37
N CYS A 183 -24.09 -16.35 -3.87
CA CYS A 183 -24.86 -16.83 -5.01
C CYS A 183 -25.33 -15.69 -5.89
N CYS A 184 -25.17 -15.84 -7.20
CA CYS A 184 -25.79 -14.96 -8.18
C CYS A 184 -27.11 -15.57 -8.65
N TYR A 185 -28.07 -14.74 -9.01
CA TYR A 185 -29.37 -15.23 -9.48
C TYR A 185 -29.36 -15.44 -10.99
N ASP A 186 -30.21 -16.35 -11.50
CA ASP A 186 -30.35 -16.54 -12.95
C ASP A 186 -30.83 -15.28 -13.67
N ASP A 187 -31.60 -14.43 -12.98
CA ASP A 187 -31.98 -13.11 -13.48
C ASP A 187 -30.78 -12.14 -13.38
N PRO A 188 -30.18 -11.71 -14.51
CA PRO A 188 -29.00 -10.85 -14.50
C PRO A 188 -29.29 -9.44 -13.96
N SER A 189 -30.55 -9.03 -13.85
CA SER A 189 -30.92 -7.74 -13.25
C SER A 189 -30.82 -7.74 -11.72
N LEU A 190 -30.75 -8.92 -11.09
CA LEU A 190 -30.61 -9.05 -9.64
C LEU A 190 -29.14 -9.06 -9.24
N ALA A 191 -28.81 -8.27 -8.21
CA ALA A 191 -27.52 -8.33 -7.53
C ALA A 191 -27.30 -9.70 -6.88
N CYS A 192 -26.04 -10.16 -6.82
CA CYS A 192 -25.70 -11.39 -6.14
C CYS A 192 -25.88 -11.25 -4.61
N SER A 193 -26.20 -12.34 -3.93
CA SER A 193 -26.15 -12.42 -2.48
C SER A 193 -24.74 -12.82 -2.05
N VAL A 194 -24.00 -11.91 -1.42
CA VAL A 194 -22.62 -12.17 -0.94
C VAL A 194 -22.56 -11.94 0.57
N ARG A 195 -22.05 -12.92 1.33
CA ARG A 195 -21.79 -12.74 2.76
C ARG A 195 -20.46 -12.01 2.97
N TRP A 196 -20.36 -11.26 4.07
CA TRP A 196 -19.12 -10.62 4.51
C TRP A 196 -17.96 -11.62 4.55
N ALA A 197 -16.81 -11.24 3.97
CA ALA A 197 -15.62 -12.09 3.82
C ALA A 197 -15.85 -13.43 3.09
N GLY A 198 -17.02 -13.63 2.47
CA GLY A 198 -17.39 -14.88 1.80
C GLY A 198 -16.52 -15.16 0.59
N LEU A 199 -16.22 -14.13 -0.20
CA LEU A 199 -15.31 -14.22 -1.34
C LEU A 199 -13.84 -14.15 -0.91
N GLY A 200 -13.53 -13.50 0.20
CA GLY A 200 -12.17 -13.38 0.75
C GLY A 200 -11.73 -14.66 1.46
N GLU A 201 -11.67 -14.62 2.78
CA GLU A 201 -11.25 -15.74 3.63
C GLU A 201 -12.13 -16.99 3.44
N GLY A 202 -13.43 -16.82 3.17
CA GLY A 202 -14.38 -17.92 2.99
C GLY A 202 -14.03 -18.88 1.86
N ILE A 203 -13.43 -18.40 0.78
CA ILE A 203 -12.98 -19.22 -0.37
C ILE A 203 -11.47 -19.44 -0.34
N SER A 204 -10.71 -18.41 -0.01
CA SER A 204 -9.25 -18.46 -0.11
C SER A 204 -8.60 -19.42 0.89
N HIS A 205 -9.14 -19.53 2.12
CA HIS A 205 -8.60 -20.45 3.12
C HIS A 205 -8.81 -21.91 2.70
N PRO A 206 -10.03 -22.38 2.32
CA PRO A 206 -10.20 -23.73 1.76
C PRO A 206 -9.34 -24.03 0.53
N ALA A 207 -9.21 -23.08 -0.39
CA ALA A 207 -8.39 -23.26 -1.59
C ALA A 207 -6.91 -23.49 -1.23
N LEU A 208 -6.36 -22.72 -0.28
CA LEU A 208 -5.00 -22.91 0.21
C LEU A 208 -4.83 -24.23 0.96
N ILE A 209 -5.81 -24.62 1.79
CA ILE A 209 -5.83 -25.93 2.46
C ILE A 209 -5.78 -27.07 1.44
N ASN A 210 -6.51 -26.96 0.34
CA ASN A 210 -6.51 -27.97 -0.71
C ASN A 210 -5.14 -28.08 -1.40
N LEU A 211 -4.42 -26.97 -1.60
CA LEU A 211 -3.04 -27.01 -2.10
C LEU A 211 -2.10 -27.75 -1.13
N PHE A 212 -2.22 -27.48 0.18
CA PHE A 212 -1.44 -28.21 1.19
C PHE A 212 -1.76 -29.72 1.18
N LYS A 213 -3.04 -30.09 1.10
CA LYS A 213 -3.47 -31.50 1.03
C LYS A 213 -2.92 -32.23 -0.19
N ARG A 214 -2.77 -31.54 -1.33
CA ARG A 214 -2.21 -32.10 -2.56
C ARG A 214 -0.67 -32.12 -2.57
N ASN A 215 -0.02 -31.65 -1.50
CA ASN A 215 1.43 -31.51 -1.40
C ASN A 215 2.03 -30.72 -2.57
N GLU A 216 1.30 -29.70 -3.06
CA GLU A 216 1.79 -28.85 -4.13
C GLU A 216 2.89 -27.93 -3.65
N SER A 217 4.02 -27.91 -4.35
CA SER A 217 5.12 -27.00 -4.05
C SER A 217 4.82 -25.58 -4.56
N PHE A 218 4.84 -24.63 -3.64
CA PHE A 218 4.81 -23.19 -3.88
C PHE A 218 5.64 -22.47 -2.82
N LYS A 219 6.09 -21.24 -3.13
CA LYS A 219 6.87 -20.41 -2.19
C LYS A 219 5.97 -19.42 -1.48
N SER A 220 6.07 -19.35 -0.16
CA SER A 220 5.29 -18.43 0.68
C SER A 220 6.16 -17.65 1.65
N TYR A 221 5.85 -16.38 1.88
CA TYR A 221 6.44 -15.58 2.96
C TYR A 221 5.32 -14.95 3.79
N ILE A 222 5.37 -15.13 5.11
CA ILE A 222 4.30 -14.70 6.01
C ILE A 222 4.88 -13.73 7.03
N PHE A 223 4.33 -12.53 7.09
CA PHE A 223 4.58 -11.60 8.18
C PHE A 223 3.69 -12.00 9.37
N ASP A 224 4.28 -12.65 10.37
CA ASP A 224 3.58 -13.12 11.56
C ASP A 224 4.17 -12.53 12.84
N GLY A 225 3.52 -12.74 13.99
CA GLY A 225 4.01 -12.33 15.30
C GLY A 225 4.59 -10.91 15.36
N ASP A 226 5.90 -10.81 15.58
CA ASP A 226 6.63 -9.55 15.70
C ASP A 226 6.90 -8.83 14.36
N GLU A 227 6.56 -9.44 13.23
CA GLU A 227 6.57 -8.83 11.90
C GLU A 227 5.17 -8.57 11.33
N SER A 228 4.12 -9.12 11.95
CA SER A 228 2.73 -8.90 11.53
C SER A 228 2.40 -7.41 11.41
N PHE A 229 1.54 -7.09 10.45
CA PHE A 229 1.08 -5.73 10.15
C PHE A 229 0.02 -5.22 11.13
N VAL A 230 -0.41 -6.06 12.08
CA VAL A 230 -1.32 -5.69 13.16
C VAL A 230 -0.68 -6.08 14.50
N PRO A 231 0.20 -5.24 15.09
CA PRO A 231 0.65 -5.44 16.45
C PRO A 231 -0.53 -5.66 17.39
N THR A 232 -0.45 -6.66 18.28
CA THR A 232 -1.53 -6.96 19.23
C THR A 232 -1.95 -5.70 20.00
N GLY A 233 -3.25 -5.42 19.98
CA GLY A 233 -3.84 -4.24 20.61
C GLY A 233 -3.66 -2.91 19.86
N LEU A 234 -3.17 -2.91 18.61
CA LEU A 234 -3.07 -1.69 17.79
C LEU A 234 -4.43 -0.99 17.65
N VAL A 235 -5.51 -1.73 17.42
CA VAL A 235 -6.88 -1.15 17.28
C VAL A 235 -7.26 -0.34 18.52
N GLU A 236 -6.97 -0.85 19.71
CA GLU A 236 -7.27 -0.16 20.98
C GLU A 236 -6.41 1.11 21.14
N VAL A 237 -5.12 1.03 20.78
CA VAL A 237 -4.19 2.16 20.80
C VAL A 237 -4.67 3.29 19.88
N LEU A 238 -5.11 2.95 18.66
CA LEU A 238 -5.63 3.92 17.69
C LEU A 238 -6.99 4.47 18.13
N LYS A 239 -7.94 3.61 18.51
CA LYS A 239 -9.28 4.04 18.93
C LYS A 239 -9.25 5.01 20.12
N ARG A 240 -8.29 4.83 21.04
CA ARG A 240 -8.11 5.69 22.22
C ARG A 240 -7.16 6.87 21.99
N LYS A 241 -6.59 7.00 20.80
CA LYS A 241 -5.59 8.01 20.46
C LYS A 241 -4.47 8.07 21.51
N LEU A 242 -3.96 6.91 21.94
CA LEU A 242 -2.93 6.90 22.98
C LEU A 242 -1.69 7.67 22.53
N SER A 243 -1.07 8.37 23.48
CA SER A 243 0.26 8.94 23.27
C SER A 243 1.28 7.82 22.98
N VAL A 244 2.39 8.15 22.31
CA VAL A 244 3.46 7.19 22.02
C VAL A 244 3.95 6.51 23.32
N ASN A 245 4.13 7.28 24.40
CA ASN A 245 4.61 6.74 25.69
C ASN A 245 3.59 5.81 26.36
N ASP A 246 2.30 6.19 26.35
CA ASP A 246 1.24 5.35 26.91
C ASP A 246 1.05 4.06 26.10
N ALA A 247 1.13 4.16 24.78
CA ALA A 247 1.06 3.00 23.89
C ALA A 247 2.24 2.04 24.09
N LEU A 248 3.47 2.56 24.22
CA LEU A 248 4.64 1.74 24.52
C LEU A 248 4.51 1.03 25.87
N THR A 249 3.96 1.71 26.88
CA THR A 249 3.66 1.09 28.18
C THR A 249 2.58 0.01 28.04
N TYR A 250 1.52 0.29 27.27
CA TYR A 250 0.44 -0.64 26.97
C TYR A 250 0.93 -1.92 26.28
N TRP A 251 1.83 -1.78 25.30
CA TRP A 251 2.41 -2.88 24.54
C TRP A 251 3.46 -3.66 25.34
N LYS A 252 4.26 -2.99 26.17
CA LYS A 252 5.21 -3.65 27.08
C LYS A 252 4.49 -4.62 28.02
N LYS A 253 3.32 -4.23 28.56
CA LYS A 253 2.48 -5.10 29.41
C LYS A 253 1.94 -6.34 28.69
N ARG A 254 1.90 -6.32 27.34
CA ARG A 254 1.43 -7.41 26.47
C ARG A 254 2.56 -8.12 25.74
N SER A 255 3.81 -7.83 26.11
CA SER A 255 5.00 -8.43 25.48
C SER A 255 5.09 -8.21 23.97
N VAL A 256 4.47 -7.14 23.43
CA VAL A 256 4.57 -6.82 21.99
C VAL A 256 5.94 -6.20 21.72
N LYS A 257 6.75 -6.83 20.89
CA LYS A 257 8.10 -6.33 20.59
C LYS A 257 8.04 -5.34 19.43
N GLN A 258 8.81 -4.27 19.58
CA GLN A 258 9.03 -3.24 18.55
C GLN A 258 7.75 -2.83 17.79
N PRO A 259 6.68 -2.43 18.50
CA PRO A 259 5.38 -2.18 17.88
C PRO A 259 5.40 -1.04 16.84
N LEU A 260 6.38 -0.12 16.94
CA LEU A 260 6.56 1.02 16.03
C LEU A 260 7.57 0.77 14.90
N SER A 261 8.15 -0.43 14.82
CA SER A 261 9.17 -0.78 13.81
C SER A 261 8.64 -1.72 12.72
N ARG A 262 7.32 -1.83 12.55
CA ARG A 262 6.75 -2.69 11.51
C ARG A 262 6.89 -2.02 10.14
N LYS A 263 6.93 -2.87 9.12
CA LYS A 263 7.08 -2.45 7.71
C LYS A 263 5.80 -1.84 7.15
N LEU A 264 4.67 -2.40 7.56
CA LEU A 264 3.34 -1.90 7.26
C LEU A 264 2.46 -1.97 8.50
N TYR A 265 1.44 -1.13 8.51
CA TYR A 265 0.40 -1.09 9.51
C TYR A 265 -0.95 -1.19 8.83
N HIS A 266 -1.68 -2.27 9.10
CA HIS A 266 -3.10 -2.33 8.74
C HIS A 266 -3.86 -1.58 9.84
N LEU A 267 -4.34 -0.37 9.54
CA LEU A 267 -4.94 0.53 10.51
C LEU A 267 -6.36 0.11 10.94
N PHE A 268 -6.91 -0.93 10.30
CA PHE A 268 -8.18 -1.62 10.56
C PHE A 268 -9.40 -0.70 10.61
N ASN A 269 -10.38 -0.99 9.76
CA ASN A 269 -11.71 -0.38 9.79
C ASN A 269 -11.67 1.14 9.62
N SER A 270 -11.31 1.54 8.40
CA SER A 270 -11.52 2.87 7.80
C SER A 270 -12.74 3.63 8.33
N GLN A 271 -13.84 2.93 8.60
CA GLN A 271 -15.11 3.52 9.06
C GLN A 271 -14.99 4.26 10.40
N GLY A 272 -14.11 3.84 11.31
CA GLY A 272 -13.89 4.58 12.57
C GLY A 272 -12.64 5.47 12.53
N PHE A 273 -11.64 5.09 11.74
CA PHE A 273 -10.37 5.82 11.68
C PHE A 273 -10.55 7.20 11.04
N ALA A 274 -11.32 7.26 9.94
CA ALA A 274 -11.61 8.51 9.22
C ALA A 274 -12.30 9.54 10.12
N ASP A 275 -13.25 9.09 10.93
CA ASP A 275 -14.02 9.95 11.84
C ASP A 275 -13.22 10.34 13.07
N ALA A 276 -12.30 9.46 13.52
CA ALA A 276 -11.48 9.71 14.70
C ALA A 276 -10.35 10.69 14.41
N TYR A 277 -9.72 10.65 13.22
CA TYR A 277 -8.49 11.38 12.97
C TYR A 277 -8.66 12.48 11.93
N SER A 278 -8.43 13.71 12.36
CA SER A 278 -8.22 14.82 11.43
C SER A 278 -6.87 14.66 10.74
N CYS A 279 -6.68 15.28 9.59
CA CYS A 279 -5.37 15.23 8.95
C CYS A 279 -4.29 15.97 9.77
N PHE A 280 -4.64 16.93 10.64
CA PHE A 280 -3.68 17.50 11.60
C PHE A 280 -3.14 16.41 12.53
N ASP A 281 -4.01 15.56 13.07
CA ASP A 281 -3.62 14.43 13.92
C ASP A 281 -2.67 13.45 13.22
N LEU A 282 -2.74 13.37 11.88
CA LEU A 282 -1.92 12.46 11.08
C LEU A 282 -0.62 13.09 10.58
N THR A 283 -0.55 14.40 10.41
CA THR A 283 0.59 15.05 9.71
C THR A 283 1.40 15.98 10.59
N ALA A 284 0.80 16.55 11.64
CA ALA A 284 1.43 17.55 12.49
C ALA A 284 1.58 17.07 13.94
N ASP A 285 0.65 16.26 14.43
CA ASP A 285 0.76 15.64 15.75
C ASP A 285 1.83 14.53 15.72
N ASN A 286 2.80 14.60 16.62
CA ASN A 286 3.80 13.57 16.82
C ASN A 286 3.71 12.92 18.21
N THR A 287 2.68 13.28 18.97
CA THR A 287 2.45 12.80 20.33
C THR A 287 1.64 11.52 20.34
N THR A 288 0.70 11.36 19.40
CA THR A 288 -0.08 10.12 19.24
C THR A 288 0.64 9.08 18.38
N VAL A 289 0.26 7.81 18.55
CA VAL A 289 0.80 6.72 17.72
C VAL A 289 0.50 6.92 16.24
N ALA A 290 -0.71 7.33 15.87
CA ALA A 290 -1.06 7.55 14.48
C ALA A 290 -0.13 8.59 13.83
N GLY A 291 0.00 9.76 14.46
CA GLY A 291 0.87 10.82 13.97
C GLY A 291 2.34 10.41 13.87
N GLU A 292 2.88 9.69 14.86
CA GLU A 292 4.26 9.15 14.80
C GLU A 292 4.42 8.12 13.66
N LEU A 293 3.43 7.26 13.40
CA LEU A 293 3.49 6.31 12.28
C LEU A 293 3.48 7.03 10.92
N TYR A 294 2.63 8.04 10.74
CA TYR A 294 2.61 8.82 9.50
C TYR A 294 3.90 9.61 9.31
N LYS A 295 4.44 10.22 10.36
CA LYS A 295 5.77 10.85 10.33
C LYS A 295 6.86 9.87 9.90
N ARG A 296 6.83 8.63 10.39
CA ARG A 296 7.75 7.57 9.94
C ARG A 296 7.53 7.20 8.47
N SER A 297 6.29 7.19 7.98
CA SER A 297 5.99 6.92 6.57
C SER A 297 6.50 8.01 5.60
N GLN A 298 6.85 9.18 6.14
CA GLN A 298 7.35 10.33 5.38
C GLN A 298 8.87 10.34 5.27
N VAL A 299 9.58 9.21 5.50
CA VAL A 299 11.05 9.14 5.46
C VAL A 299 11.58 10.02 4.34
N LYS A 300 12.35 11.04 4.74
CA LYS A 300 12.88 12.06 3.85
C LYS A 300 13.67 11.34 2.77
N ARG A 301 13.11 11.25 1.56
CA ARG A 301 13.97 11.17 0.39
C ARG A 301 14.93 12.35 0.53
N ALA A 302 16.22 12.11 0.32
CA ALA A 302 17.15 13.19 0.13
C ALA A 302 16.67 13.95 -1.11
N ILE A 303 15.78 14.91 -0.90
CA ILE A 303 15.41 15.90 -1.89
C ILE A 303 16.74 16.58 -2.16
N ALA A 304 17.26 16.41 -3.39
CA ALA A 304 18.44 17.14 -3.82
C ALA A 304 18.21 18.60 -3.42
N ALA A 305 19.11 19.15 -2.61
CA ALA A 305 18.89 20.45 -1.99
C ALA A 305 18.49 21.47 -3.07
N HIS A 306 17.24 21.91 -3.03
CA HIS A 306 16.77 22.96 -3.91
C HIS A 306 17.24 24.27 -3.30
N ASP A 307 18.49 24.62 -3.58
CA ASP A 307 19.16 25.78 -3.00
C ASP A 307 18.61 27.07 -3.63
N GLY A 308 17.69 27.73 -2.94
CA GLY A 308 17.10 29.00 -3.39
C GLY A 308 16.00 29.50 -2.47
N PRO A 309 15.73 30.82 -2.44
CA PRO A 309 14.56 31.34 -1.75
C PRO A 309 13.30 30.77 -2.40
N ALA A 310 12.44 30.18 -1.57
CA ALA A 310 11.18 29.58 -2.00
C ALA A 310 10.01 30.50 -1.62
N SER A 311 9.14 30.80 -2.59
CA SER A 311 7.92 31.59 -2.32
C SER A 311 6.76 31.12 -3.18
N LYS A 312 5.55 31.17 -2.63
CA LYS A 312 4.34 30.93 -3.41
C LYS A 312 4.21 32.01 -4.48
N CYS A 313 4.03 31.61 -5.74
CA CYS A 313 3.89 32.53 -6.86
C CYS A 313 2.48 32.57 -7.47
N ALA A 314 1.69 31.49 -7.39
CA ALA A 314 0.35 31.43 -7.97
C ALA A 314 -0.53 30.36 -7.30
N ASN A 315 -1.86 30.54 -7.34
CA ASN A 315 -2.80 29.44 -7.13
C ASN A 315 -3.02 28.68 -8.46
N ASP A 316 -3.67 27.52 -8.39
CA ASP A 316 -4.08 26.76 -9.58
C ASP A 316 -4.80 27.65 -10.62
N GLY A 317 -4.40 27.53 -11.89
CA GLY A 317 -4.82 28.36 -13.03
C GLY A 317 -4.10 29.70 -13.19
N GLY A 318 -3.45 30.21 -12.15
CA GLY A 318 -2.75 31.51 -12.15
C GLY A 318 -1.43 31.51 -12.89
N LEU A 319 -0.87 32.70 -13.16
CA LEU A 319 0.44 32.86 -13.80
C LEU A 319 1.54 33.01 -12.73
N CYS A 320 2.55 32.14 -12.79
CA CYS A 320 3.70 32.16 -11.89
C CYS A 320 4.93 32.71 -12.63
N ARG A 321 5.42 33.89 -12.23
CA ARG A 321 6.68 34.46 -12.74
C ARG A 321 7.84 33.96 -11.88
N CYS A 322 8.72 33.17 -12.48
CA CYS A 322 9.81 32.49 -11.79
C CYS A 322 10.98 32.24 -12.75
N THR A 323 12.19 32.57 -12.31
CA THR A 323 13.44 32.11 -12.92
C THR A 323 14.06 31.09 -11.96
N GLY A 324 13.81 29.82 -12.23
CA GLY A 324 14.25 28.70 -11.40
C GLY A 324 13.36 27.48 -11.53
N ASN A 325 13.11 26.78 -10.42
CA ASN A 325 12.21 25.61 -10.41
C ASN A 325 10.85 26.01 -9.82
N VAL A 326 9.77 25.70 -10.53
CA VAL A 326 8.41 25.83 -10.01
C VAL A 326 7.88 24.46 -9.62
N PHE A 327 7.31 24.36 -8.44
CA PHE A 327 6.68 23.16 -7.91
C PHE A 327 5.17 23.37 -7.86
N TYR A 328 4.41 22.47 -8.48
CA TYR A 328 2.96 22.46 -8.49
C TYR A 328 2.45 21.29 -7.66
N GLY A 329 1.73 21.59 -6.59
CA GLY A 329 1.29 20.57 -5.64
C GLY A 329 0.18 21.08 -4.74
N ARG A 330 -0.11 20.31 -3.70
CA ARG A 330 -1.16 20.62 -2.72
C ARG A 330 -1.00 22.04 -2.21
N ARG A 331 -2.10 22.79 -2.11
CA ARG A 331 -2.11 24.18 -1.62
C ARG A 331 -2.19 24.26 -0.11
N PHE A 332 -2.97 23.38 0.50
CA PHE A 332 -3.33 23.47 1.90
C PHE A 332 -2.89 22.23 2.65
N VAL A 333 -2.32 22.45 3.85
CA VAL A 333 -2.12 21.35 4.80
C VAL A 333 -3.51 20.81 5.13
N CYS A 334 -3.74 19.53 4.83
CA CYS A 334 -4.96 18.85 5.25
C CYS A 334 -6.30 19.41 4.76
N GLY A 335 -6.31 20.15 3.63
CA GLY A 335 -7.53 20.78 3.11
C GLY A 335 -8.06 21.94 3.97
N GLY A 336 -7.30 22.37 4.99
CA GLY A 336 -7.62 23.52 5.84
C GLY A 336 -7.26 24.87 5.19
N ALA A 337 -7.23 25.94 5.98
CA ALA A 337 -6.86 27.27 5.50
C ALA A 337 -5.33 27.50 5.42
N GLN A 338 -4.55 26.73 6.18
CA GLN A 338 -3.09 26.87 6.23
C GLN A 338 -2.47 26.40 4.91
N GLN A 339 -1.74 27.29 4.25
CA GLN A 339 -1.05 26.94 3.01
C GLN A 339 0.24 26.17 3.28
N THR A 340 0.57 25.24 2.38
CA THR A 340 1.83 24.51 2.41
C THR A 340 3.00 25.42 2.05
N ASP A 341 4.14 25.21 2.71
CA ASP A 341 5.43 25.72 2.26
C ASP A 341 6.12 24.73 1.32
N LEU A 342 7.33 25.05 0.83
CA LEU A 342 8.08 24.15 -0.05
C LEU A 342 8.37 22.82 0.65
N ALA A 343 8.81 22.85 1.91
CA ALA A 343 9.18 21.66 2.65
C ALA A 343 8.00 20.68 2.78
N THR A 344 6.80 21.20 3.03
CA THR A 344 5.58 20.42 3.15
C THR A 344 5.08 19.95 1.78
N LEU A 345 5.12 20.80 0.75
CA LEU A 345 4.71 20.44 -0.61
C LEU A 345 5.55 19.27 -1.13
N LEU A 346 6.87 19.31 -0.92
CA LEU A 346 7.80 18.28 -1.39
C LEU A 346 7.63 16.92 -0.69
N GLN A 347 6.97 16.89 0.47
CA GLN A 347 6.62 15.63 1.15
C GLN A 347 5.39 14.94 0.53
N THR A 348 4.63 15.67 -0.29
CA THR A 348 3.44 15.19 -0.98
C THR A 348 3.71 14.98 -2.46
N GLN A 349 2.79 14.31 -3.16
CA GLN A 349 2.86 14.18 -4.61
C GLN A 349 2.76 15.57 -5.25
N HIS A 350 3.71 15.88 -6.14
CA HIS A 350 3.81 17.16 -6.81
C HIS A 350 4.41 16.97 -8.20
N ALA A 351 4.29 17.99 -9.03
CA ALA A 351 5.01 18.13 -10.28
C ALA A 351 5.99 19.29 -10.17
N SER A 352 7.08 19.25 -10.94
CA SER A 352 8.05 20.35 -11.00
C SER A 352 8.51 20.63 -12.41
N ARG A 353 8.90 21.87 -12.68
CA ARG A 353 9.41 22.30 -13.98
C ARG A 353 10.43 23.42 -13.82
N ALA A 354 11.52 23.35 -14.56
CA ALA A 354 12.46 24.47 -14.69
C ALA A 354 11.86 25.54 -15.62
N VAL A 355 11.93 26.80 -15.21
CA VAL A 355 11.30 27.94 -15.86
C VAL A 355 12.30 29.10 -15.89
N SER A 356 12.45 29.77 -17.04
CA SER A 356 13.33 30.93 -17.20
C SER A 356 12.62 32.27 -17.01
N SER A 357 11.28 32.31 -17.13
CA SER A 357 10.49 33.54 -17.03
C SER A 357 9.14 33.33 -16.36
N GLU A 358 8.17 32.68 -17.03
CA GLU A 358 6.84 32.44 -16.46
C GLU A 358 6.25 31.10 -16.89
N ILE A 359 5.36 30.57 -16.05
CA ILE A 359 4.60 29.34 -16.31
C ILE A 359 3.20 29.50 -15.76
N ARG A 360 2.20 28.94 -16.44
CA ARG A 360 0.86 28.83 -15.86
C ARG A 360 0.86 27.71 -14.83
N CYS A 361 0.35 28.02 -13.64
CA CYS A 361 0.28 27.09 -12.53
C CYS A 361 -0.90 26.14 -12.72
N GLY A 362 -0.76 25.12 -13.57
CA GLY A 362 -1.86 24.19 -13.83
C GLY A 362 -1.40 22.86 -14.41
N ALA A 363 -2.23 21.82 -14.28
CA ALA A 363 -1.94 20.47 -14.70
C ALA A 363 -1.39 20.35 -16.14
N GLN A 364 -1.93 21.12 -17.09
CA GLN A 364 -1.50 21.10 -18.49
C GLN A 364 -0.01 21.47 -18.66
N ASP A 365 0.45 22.51 -17.95
CA ASP A 365 1.84 22.99 -18.01
C ASP A 365 2.82 22.09 -17.25
N PHE A 366 2.31 21.21 -16.38
CA PHE A 366 3.10 20.27 -15.58
C PHE A 366 2.99 18.81 -16.07
N GLY A 367 2.32 18.57 -17.22
CA GLY A 367 2.19 17.24 -17.82
C GLY A 367 1.14 16.33 -17.16
N GLY A 368 0.24 16.89 -16.35
CA GLY A 368 -0.84 16.17 -15.68
C GLY A 368 -1.17 16.75 -14.31
N ASP A 369 -2.30 16.33 -13.73
CA ASP A 369 -2.65 16.69 -12.36
C ASP A 369 -1.91 15.77 -11.37
N PRO A 370 -0.96 16.29 -10.56
CA PRO A 370 -0.27 15.45 -9.60
C PRO A 370 -1.18 15.03 -8.44
N LEU A 371 -2.29 15.72 -8.20
CA LEU A 371 -3.20 15.51 -7.08
C LEU A 371 -4.64 15.78 -7.50
N PHE A 372 -5.24 14.81 -8.20
CA PHE A 372 -6.60 14.94 -8.71
C PHE A 372 -7.59 15.28 -7.58
N GLY A 373 -8.46 16.26 -7.82
CA GLY A 373 -9.49 16.72 -6.87
C GLY A 373 -8.98 17.44 -5.61
N VAL A 374 -7.69 17.78 -5.53
CA VAL A 374 -7.12 18.56 -4.43
C VAL A 374 -6.83 19.98 -4.90
N ALA A 375 -7.07 20.98 -4.05
CA ALA A 375 -6.69 22.36 -4.32
C ALA A 375 -5.16 22.48 -4.38
N LYS A 376 -4.64 23.14 -5.42
CA LYS A 376 -3.20 23.22 -5.71
C LYS A 376 -2.70 24.67 -5.80
N HIS A 377 -1.39 24.83 -5.67
CA HIS A 377 -0.70 26.10 -5.87
C HIS A 377 0.72 25.85 -6.40
N CYS A 378 1.40 26.93 -6.79
CA CYS A 378 2.78 26.89 -7.23
C CYS A 378 3.70 27.62 -6.27
N ILE A 379 4.86 27.00 -6.01
CA ILE A 379 5.98 27.58 -5.26
C ILE A 379 7.17 27.70 -6.22
N CYS A 380 7.70 28.90 -6.38
CA CYS A 380 8.92 29.20 -7.12
C CYS A 380 10.13 29.08 -6.19
N VAL A 381 11.15 28.34 -6.62
CA VAL A 381 12.47 28.30 -6.03
C VAL A 381 13.44 28.93 -7.00
N GLN A 382 13.90 30.14 -6.68
CA GLN A 382 14.80 30.89 -7.57
C GLN A 382 16.18 30.23 -7.61
N LEU A 383 16.74 30.10 -8.82
CA LEU A 383 18.14 29.73 -8.96
C LEU A 383 18.99 30.92 -8.48
N ARG A 384 20.00 30.63 -7.67
CA ARG A 384 20.98 31.64 -7.22
C ARG A 384 21.96 32.00 -8.33
#